data_AF-A0A524MVB9-F1
#
_entry.id   AF-A0A524MVB9-F1
#
_cell.length_a   1.000
_cell.length_b   1.000
_cell.length_c   1.000
_cell.angle_alpha   90.00
_cell.angle_beta   90.00
_cell.angle_gamma   90.00
#
_symmetry.space_group_name_H-M   'P 1'
#
loop_
_entity.id
_entity.type
_entity.pdbx_description
1 polymer ?
#
loop_
_entity_poly.entity_id
_entity_poly.type
_entity_poly.pdbx_seq_one_letter_code
_entity_poly.pdbx_strand_id
1 'polypeptide(L)'
;MKANRRIVEVVLDGIEIRAAGGTADEKTGKHVVSARLVWPRPSIAEKLAVKTIGLRDGSISFKTAEWPDKILFKEVVQGPFSICIEISDRVAASTADGLAGELLKAFVKVAGDGASEVAGVPWMGSLLRGPLRFLESMGTKDGTGLPVTGSGSIDLEALPGWKAGGWRRFRIPLVTARDICRVQRRRSGGEMRTMRQVLLRAGEQNGVVKIALRPYD
;
A
#
# COMPACT_ATOMS: atom_id res chain seq x y z
N MET A 1 -15.54 30.55 3.57
CA MET A 1 -15.28 29.78 2.33
C MET A 1 -16.07 28.47 2.39
N LYS A 2 -16.98 28.20 1.45
CA LYS A 2 -17.60 26.87 1.33
C LYS A 2 -16.49 25.89 0.95
N ALA A 3 -16.17 24.95 1.84
CA ALA A 3 -15.25 23.89 1.51
C ALA A 3 -15.88 23.05 0.38
N ASN A 4 -15.22 23.00 -0.78
CA ASN A 4 -15.68 22.23 -1.94
C ASN A 4 -15.65 20.73 -1.62
N ARG A 5 -16.73 20.24 -1.03
CA ARG A 5 -17.02 18.83 -0.87
C ARG A 5 -17.21 18.23 -2.27
N ARG A 6 -16.52 17.14 -2.58
CA ARG A 6 -16.64 16.42 -3.85
C ARG A 6 -16.57 14.93 -3.63
N ILE A 7 -17.20 14.16 -4.50
CA ILE A 7 -16.98 12.71 -4.56
C ILE A 7 -15.77 12.48 -5.47
N VAL A 8 -14.80 11.68 -5.01
CA VAL A 8 -13.63 11.29 -5.79
C VAL A 8 -13.60 9.79 -5.92
N GLU A 9 -13.52 9.33 -7.16
CA GLU A 9 -13.21 7.95 -7.50
C GLU A 9 -11.70 7.82 -7.72
N VAL A 10 -11.07 6.86 -7.03
CA VAL A 10 -9.65 6.55 -7.11
C VAL A 10 -9.51 5.11 -7.59
N VAL A 11 -8.84 4.90 -8.71
CA VAL A 11 -8.56 3.57 -9.26
C VAL A 11 -7.07 3.34 -9.39
N LEU A 12 -6.67 2.08 -9.28
CA LEU A 12 -5.34 1.61 -9.58
C LEU A 12 -5.20 1.41 -11.10
N ASP A 13 -4.25 2.11 -11.73
CA ASP A 13 -3.98 1.98 -13.18
C ASP A 13 -2.88 0.94 -13.45
N GLY A 14 -1.92 0.80 -12.53
CA GLY A 14 -0.82 -0.16 -12.65
C GLY A 14 0.24 0.00 -11.59
N ILE A 15 1.09 -1.00 -11.45
CA ILE A 15 2.22 -1.03 -10.52
C ILE A 15 3.44 -1.54 -11.27
N GLU A 16 4.59 -0.94 -11.00
CA GLU A 16 5.90 -1.37 -11.46
C GLU A 16 6.85 -1.33 -10.27
N ILE A 17 7.50 -2.44 -9.94
CA ILE A 17 8.55 -2.53 -8.91
C ILE A 17 9.83 -3.08 -9.54
N ARG A 18 10.99 -2.66 -9.02
CA ARG A 18 12.30 -3.08 -9.55
C ARG A 18 12.78 -4.37 -8.90
N ALA A 19 12.51 -4.52 -7.60
CA ALA A 19 12.82 -5.73 -6.86
C ALA A 19 11.63 -6.10 -5.97
N ALA A 20 11.11 -7.31 -6.15
CA ALA A 20 10.23 -7.93 -5.18
C ALA A 20 11.09 -8.45 -4.01
N GLY A 21 10.77 -8.05 -2.79
CA GLY A 21 11.18 -8.77 -1.59
C GLY A 21 10.39 -10.08 -1.44
N GLY A 22 10.70 -10.84 -0.40
CA GLY A 22 10.01 -12.08 -0.04
C GLY A 22 10.68 -13.34 -0.59
N THR A 23 10.20 -14.49 -0.12
CA THR A 23 10.74 -15.81 -0.44
C THR A 23 9.82 -16.65 -1.32
N ALA A 24 8.61 -16.16 -1.59
CA ALA A 24 7.65 -16.86 -2.44
C ALA A 24 8.11 -16.86 -3.90
N ASP A 25 7.76 -17.93 -4.61
CA ASP A 25 8.09 -18.09 -6.03
C ASP A 25 7.50 -16.97 -6.88
N GLU A 26 8.25 -16.57 -7.90
CA GLU A 26 7.91 -15.41 -8.74
C GLU A 26 6.64 -15.61 -9.57
N LYS A 27 6.35 -16.85 -9.98
CA LYS A 27 5.20 -17.16 -10.83
C LYS A 27 3.91 -17.30 -10.04
N THR A 28 4.00 -17.67 -8.78
CA THR A 28 2.85 -18.05 -7.94
C THR A 28 2.65 -17.12 -6.75
N GLY A 29 3.62 -16.29 -6.42
CA GLY A 29 3.55 -15.33 -5.33
C GLY A 29 2.66 -14.14 -5.66
N LYS A 30 1.98 -13.64 -4.64
CA LYS A 30 1.18 -12.43 -4.69
C LYS A 30 1.75 -11.36 -3.76
N HIS A 31 1.34 -10.12 -3.98
CA HIS A 31 1.59 -8.98 -3.11
C HIS A 31 0.27 -8.52 -2.52
N VAL A 32 0.32 -8.02 -1.29
CA VAL A 32 -0.76 -7.27 -0.68
C VAL A 32 -0.48 -5.78 -0.90
N VAL A 33 -1.42 -5.09 -1.53
CA VAL A 33 -1.42 -3.65 -1.71
C VAL A 33 -2.43 -3.05 -0.75
N SER A 34 -1.97 -2.18 0.13
CA SER A 34 -2.85 -1.33 0.93
C SER A 34 -2.79 0.10 0.41
N ALA A 35 -3.95 0.65 0.07
CA ALA A 35 -4.12 2.07 -0.15
C ALA A 35 -4.86 2.66 1.04
N ARG A 36 -4.38 3.80 1.54
CA ARG A 36 -5.06 4.60 2.56
C ARG A 36 -5.40 5.96 2.00
N LEU A 37 -6.64 6.37 2.20
CA LEU A 37 -7.12 7.72 1.95
C LEU A 37 -7.15 8.45 3.30
N VAL A 38 -6.37 9.51 3.41
CA VAL A 38 -6.15 10.26 4.66
C VAL A 38 -6.60 11.70 4.46
N TRP A 39 -7.42 12.22 5.36
CA TRP A 39 -7.81 13.64 5.32
C TRP A 39 -7.74 14.29 6.72
N PRO A 40 -7.32 15.56 6.81
CA PRO A 40 -7.23 16.28 8.06
C PRO A 40 -8.63 16.77 8.49
N ARG A 41 -9.33 15.96 9.29
CA ARG A 41 -10.51 16.38 10.06
C ARG A 41 -10.24 16.22 11.56
N PRO A 42 -10.92 16.97 12.46
CA PRO A 42 -10.74 16.86 13.91
C PRO A 42 -10.91 15.43 14.46
N SER A 43 -11.64 14.57 13.75
CA SER A 43 -11.46 13.12 13.77
C SER A 43 -10.83 12.70 12.44
N ILE A 44 -9.54 12.34 12.44
CA ILE A 44 -8.88 11.84 11.23
C ILE A 44 -9.63 10.55 10.85
N ALA A 45 -10.47 10.63 9.83
CA ALA A 45 -11.09 9.45 9.27
C ALA A 45 -10.19 9.00 8.14
N GLU A 46 -9.56 7.85 8.34
CA GLU A 46 -8.86 7.14 7.29
C GLU A 46 -9.83 6.17 6.63
N LYS A 47 -9.62 5.88 5.34
CA LYS A 47 -10.22 4.73 4.67
C LYS A 47 -9.12 3.83 4.16
N LEU A 48 -9.30 2.53 4.35
CA LEU A 48 -8.38 1.51 3.88
C LEU A 48 -9.03 0.72 2.74
N ALA A 49 -8.28 0.56 1.65
CA ALA A 49 -8.55 -0.42 0.61
C ALA A 49 -7.38 -1.40 0.56
N VAL A 50 -7.67 -2.69 0.56
CA VAL A 50 -6.67 -3.75 0.45
C VAL A 50 -6.96 -4.59 -0.79
N LYS A 51 -5.93 -4.85 -1.59
CA LYS A 51 -6.00 -5.73 -2.77
C LYS A 51 -4.84 -6.71 -2.76
N THR A 52 -5.14 -7.93 -3.19
CA THR A 52 -4.11 -8.92 -3.48
C THR A 52 -3.82 -8.92 -4.99
N ILE A 53 -2.56 -8.79 -5.39
CA ILE A 53 -2.16 -8.72 -6.80
C ILE A 53 -1.04 -9.72 -7.12
N GLY A 54 -1.05 -10.27 -8.34
CA GLY A 54 0.11 -10.96 -8.90
C GLY A 54 0.89 -10.00 -9.80
N LEU A 55 2.20 -9.94 -9.67
CA LEU A 55 3.06 -9.17 -10.56
C LEU A 55 3.72 -10.11 -11.57
N ARG A 56 3.70 -9.75 -12.85
CA ARG A 56 4.48 -10.42 -13.90
C ARG A 56 5.68 -9.54 -14.23
N ASP A 57 6.88 -10.08 -14.03
CA ASP A 57 8.15 -9.37 -14.25
C ASP A 57 8.19 -8.02 -13.52
N GLY A 58 7.72 -8.00 -12.26
CA GLY A 58 7.66 -6.81 -11.44
C GLY A 58 6.56 -5.81 -11.81
N SER A 59 5.61 -6.16 -12.69
CA SER A 59 4.58 -5.23 -13.15
C SER A 59 3.16 -5.82 -13.24
N ILE A 60 2.17 -4.94 -13.17
CA ILE A 60 0.76 -5.23 -13.50
C ILE A 60 0.10 -3.96 -14.08
N SER A 61 -0.82 -4.15 -15.02
CA SER A 61 -1.63 -3.08 -15.61
C SER A 61 -3.12 -3.39 -15.45
N PHE A 62 -3.89 -2.39 -15.03
CA PHE A 62 -5.34 -2.46 -14.84
C PHE A 62 -6.14 -1.72 -15.92
N LYS A 63 -5.48 -1.30 -17.01
CA LYS A 63 -6.13 -0.54 -18.09
C LYS A 63 -7.37 -1.22 -18.67
N THR A 64 -7.31 -2.54 -18.82
CA THR A 64 -8.40 -3.38 -19.36
C THR A 64 -9.15 -4.13 -18.26
N ALA A 65 -8.84 -3.88 -16.99
CA ALA A 65 -9.51 -4.53 -15.88
C ALA A 65 -10.90 -3.91 -15.65
N GLU A 66 -11.82 -4.76 -15.22
CA GLU A 66 -13.16 -4.35 -14.81
C GLU A 66 -13.09 -3.39 -13.62
N TRP A 67 -14.13 -2.57 -13.47
CA TRP A 67 -14.16 -1.54 -12.43
C TRP A 67 -13.90 -2.07 -11.00
N PRO A 68 -14.52 -3.19 -10.56
CA PRO A 68 -14.27 -3.73 -9.22
C PRO A 68 -12.81 -4.13 -8.97
N ASP A 69 -12.09 -4.55 -10.02
CA ASP A 69 -10.72 -5.00 -9.91
C ASP A 69 -9.75 -3.84 -9.69
N LYS A 70 -10.05 -2.66 -10.24
CA LYS A 70 -9.20 -1.47 -10.16
C LYS A 70 -9.60 -0.45 -9.10
N ILE A 71 -10.87 -0.40 -8.67
CA ILE A 71 -11.33 0.60 -7.70
C ILE A 71 -10.63 0.47 -6.35
N LEU A 72 -10.12 1.59 -5.83
CA LEU A 72 -9.60 1.72 -4.48
C LEU A 72 -10.62 2.43 -3.59
N PHE A 73 -11.09 3.60 -4.03
CA PHE A 73 -12.02 4.42 -3.26
C PHE A 73 -13.07 5.08 -4.15
N LYS A 74 -14.27 5.25 -3.62
CA LYS A 74 -15.26 6.20 -4.12
C LYS A 74 -15.83 6.95 -2.93
N GLU A 75 -15.21 8.07 -2.60
CA GLU A 75 -15.37 8.70 -1.30
C GLU A 75 -15.59 10.21 -1.41
N VAL A 76 -16.27 10.75 -0.41
CA VAL A 76 -16.48 12.19 -0.29
C VAL A 76 -15.25 12.81 0.36
N VAL A 77 -14.55 13.67 -0.38
CA VAL A 77 -13.40 14.43 0.12
C VAL A 77 -13.75 15.90 0.28
N GLN A 78 -13.13 16.55 1.26
CA GLN A 78 -13.29 17.98 1.55
C GLN A 78 -11.96 18.49 2.08
N GLY A 79 -11.43 19.54 1.46
CA GLY A 79 -10.10 20.02 1.80
C GLY A 79 -8.99 19.14 1.21
N PRO A 80 -7.72 19.43 1.57
CA PRO A 80 -6.58 18.59 1.21
C PRO A 80 -6.76 17.16 1.71
N PHE A 81 -6.24 16.20 0.96
CA PHE A 81 -6.21 14.79 1.33
C PHE A 81 -4.97 14.12 0.73
N SER A 82 -4.57 13.01 1.32
CA SER A 82 -3.41 12.24 0.89
C SER A 82 -3.83 10.83 0.52
N ILE A 83 -3.19 10.27 -0.50
CA ILE A 83 -3.27 8.85 -0.82
C ILE A 83 -1.93 8.23 -0.50
N CYS A 84 -1.93 7.26 0.40
CA CYS A 84 -0.75 6.52 0.82
C CYS A 84 -0.87 5.09 0.33
N ILE A 85 0.17 4.54 -0.27
CA ILE A 85 0.19 3.19 -0.82
C ILE A 85 1.39 2.44 -0.26
N GLU A 86 1.15 1.20 0.17
CA GLU A 86 2.18 0.26 0.57
C GLU A 86 2.00 -1.05 -0.19
N ILE A 87 3.12 -1.65 -0.56
CA ILE A 87 3.17 -2.94 -1.25
C ILE A 87 4.02 -3.89 -0.43
N SER A 88 3.42 -5.00 0.00
CA SER A 88 4.14 -6.03 0.72
C SER A 88 5.22 -6.69 -0.13
N ASP A 89 6.11 -7.39 0.54
CA ASP A 89 6.88 -8.48 -0.04
C ASP A 89 5.98 -9.51 -0.71
N ARG A 90 6.59 -10.29 -1.60
CA ARG A 90 5.93 -11.40 -2.24
C ARG A 90 5.65 -12.49 -1.20
N VAL A 91 4.38 -12.86 -1.07
CA VAL A 91 3.88 -13.92 -0.21
C VAL A 91 3.23 -15.02 -1.04
N ALA A 92 3.08 -16.22 -0.47
CA ALA A 92 2.37 -17.30 -1.15
C ALA A 92 0.90 -16.89 -1.40
N ALA A 93 0.35 -17.28 -2.56
CA ALA A 93 -1.02 -16.93 -2.94
C ALA A 93 -2.06 -17.36 -1.89
N SER A 94 -1.87 -18.53 -1.27
CA SER A 94 -2.74 -19.06 -0.21
C SER A 94 -2.73 -18.21 1.07
N THR A 95 -1.63 -17.52 1.34
CA THR A 95 -1.46 -16.67 2.53
C THR A 95 -1.97 -15.25 2.27
N ALA A 96 -1.85 -14.78 1.04
CA ALA A 96 -2.08 -13.39 0.68
C ALA A 96 -3.52 -12.91 0.96
N ASP A 97 -4.52 -13.72 0.63
CA ASP A 97 -5.93 -13.36 0.85
C ASP A 97 -6.31 -13.39 2.35
N GLY A 98 -5.72 -14.32 3.12
CA GLY A 98 -5.85 -14.35 4.57
C GLY A 98 -5.24 -13.11 5.23
N LEU A 99 -4.04 -12.71 4.79
CA LEU A 99 -3.37 -11.48 5.23
C LEU A 99 -4.22 -10.24 4.92
N ALA A 100 -4.77 -10.13 3.71
CA ALA A 100 -5.64 -9.02 3.33
C ALA A 100 -6.87 -8.92 4.26
N GLY A 101 -7.49 -10.06 4.59
CA GLY A 101 -8.61 -10.11 5.53
C GLY A 101 -8.24 -9.67 6.95
N GLU A 102 -7.11 -10.14 7.47
CA GLU A 102 -6.62 -9.74 8.80
C GLU A 102 -6.25 -8.25 8.87
N LEU A 103 -5.66 -7.71 7.80
CA LEU A 103 -5.38 -6.28 7.67
C LEU A 103 -6.65 -5.44 7.75
N LEU A 104 -7.70 -5.85 7.04
CA LEU A 104 -8.98 -5.15 7.07
C LEU A 104 -9.63 -5.22 8.44
N LYS A 105 -9.64 -6.40 9.09
CA LYS A 105 -10.20 -6.58 10.44
C LYS A 105 -9.51 -5.69 11.48
N ALA A 106 -8.18 -5.64 11.47
CA ALA A 106 -7.45 -4.81 12.42
C ALA A 106 -7.67 -3.32 12.16
N PHE A 107 -7.73 -2.91 10.90
CA PHE A 107 -8.08 -1.52 10.57
C PHE A 107 -9.47 -1.16 11.10
N VAL A 108 -10.47 -2.02 10.89
CA VAL A 108 -11.83 -1.80 11.40
C VAL A 108 -11.84 -1.71 12.93
N LYS A 109 -11.06 -2.55 13.63
CA LYS A 109 -10.93 -2.48 15.09
C LYS A 109 -10.35 -1.14 15.53
N VAL A 110 -9.23 -0.73 14.95
CA VAL A 110 -8.57 0.55 15.28
C VAL A 110 -9.47 1.75 14.95
N ALA A 111 -10.16 1.72 13.80
CA ALA A 111 -11.08 2.78 13.40
C ALA A 111 -12.36 2.82 14.27
N GLY A 112 -12.85 1.66 14.72
CA GLY A 112 -14.02 1.53 15.58
C GLY A 112 -13.76 1.94 17.03
N ASP A 113 -12.57 1.64 17.55
CA ASP A 113 -12.14 2.03 18.90
C ASP A 113 -11.77 3.53 18.98
N GLY A 114 -11.55 4.19 17.82
CA GLY A 114 -11.13 5.59 17.67
C GLY A 114 -12.15 6.69 18.01
N ALA A 115 -13.23 6.38 18.76
CA ALA A 115 -14.11 7.39 19.35
C ALA A 115 -13.89 7.56 20.87
N SER A 116 -13.13 6.66 21.52
CA SER A 116 -12.92 6.70 22.97
C SER A 116 -11.48 6.28 23.30
N GLU A 117 -10.73 7.16 23.97
CA GLU A 117 -9.48 6.84 24.66
C GLU A 117 -8.22 6.54 23.81
N VAL A 118 -7.58 7.61 23.34
CA VAL A 118 -6.23 7.56 22.71
C VAL A 118 -5.10 7.44 23.74
N ALA A 119 -5.39 7.37 25.05
CA ALA A 119 -4.38 7.30 26.11
C ALA A 119 -4.41 5.95 26.83
N GLY A 120 -3.65 4.94 26.35
CA GLY A 120 -3.45 3.75 27.19
C GLY A 120 -2.84 2.50 26.57
N VAL A 121 -2.66 2.41 25.25
CA VAL A 121 -2.28 1.15 24.60
C VAL A 121 -0.88 1.21 23.98
N PRO A 122 0.16 0.56 24.57
CA PRO A 122 1.56 0.67 24.12
C PRO A 122 1.81 0.19 22.68
N TRP A 123 1.03 -0.76 22.17
CA TRP A 123 1.16 -1.26 20.79
C TRP A 123 0.49 -0.34 19.74
N MET A 124 -0.34 0.62 20.15
CA MET A 124 -0.86 1.66 19.25
C MET A 124 0.17 2.77 18.96
N GLY A 125 1.25 2.85 19.75
CA GLY A 125 2.37 3.76 19.48
C GLY A 125 3.06 3.52 18.13
N SER A 126 2.98 2.30 17.57
CA SER A 126 3.48 2.01 16.22
C SER A 126 2.50 2.38 15.11
N LEU A 127 1.18 2.43 15.38
CA LEU A 127 0.16 2.91 14.45
C LEU A 127 0.16 4.44 14.32
N LEU A 128 0.73 5.14 15.31
CA LEU A 128 1.00 6.59 15.26
C LEU A 128 2.21 6.95 14.39
N ARG A 129 2.94 5.98 13.82
CA ARG A 129 4.08 6.22 12.92
C ARG A 129 3.63 6.57 11.49
N GLY A 130 2.74 7.56 11.37
CA GLY A 130 2.35 8.16 10.10
C GLY A 130 1.50 7.29 9.17
N PRO A 131 0.97 7.89 8.09
CA PRO A 131 0.11 7.22 7.12
C PRO A 131 0.86 6.28 6.16
N LEU A 132 2.15 6.04 6.41
CA LEU A 132 2.98 5.02 5.77
C LEU A 132 3.58 4.20 6.90
N ARG A 133 3.57 2.87 6.80
CA ARG A 133 3.93 1.83 7.80
C ARG A 133 2.75 1.08 8.45
N PHE A 134 1.55 1.09 7.87
CA PHE A 134 0.43 0.30 8.39
C PHE A 134 0.71 -1.20 8.24
N LEU A 135 1.17 -1.65 7.07
CA LEU A 135 1.52 -3.05 6.83
C LEU A 135 2.65 -3.54 7.76
N GLU A 136 3.63 -2.68 8.03
CA GLU A 136 4.76 -3.00 8.92
C GLU A 136 4.33 -3.07 10.40
N SER A 137 3.39 -2.21 10.80
CA SER A 137 2.88 -2.14 12.19
C SER A 137 1.94 -3.29 12.56
N MET A 138 1.38 -3.97 11.56
CA MET A 138 0.48 -5.10 11.70
C MET A 138 1.27 -6.36 12.01
N GLY A 139 1.73 -6.47 13.26
CA GLY A 139 2.40 -7.67 13.77
C GLY A 139 1.50 -8.90 13.63
N THR A 140 2.02 -9.94 13.00
CA THR A 140 1.42 -11.28 13.10
C THR A 140 1.56 -11.81 14.53
N LYS A 141 0.87 -12.90 14.89
CA LYS A 141 1.01 -13.56 16.22
C LYS A 141 2.47 -13.88 16.61
N ASP A 142 3.37 -13.94 15.62
CA ASP A 142 4.80 -14.20 15.79
C ASP A 142 5.65 -12.91 15.87
N GLY A 143 5.01 -11.73 15.94
CA GLY A 143 5.68 -10.43 16.10
C GLY A 143 6.36 -9.87 14.85
N THR A 144 6.35 -10.59 13.72
CA THR A 144 6.85 -10.08 12.44
C THR A 144 5.71 -9.48 11.64
N GLY A 145 5.68 -8.16 11.49
CA GLY A 145 4.76 -7.49 10.56
C GLY A 145 4.98 -7.94 9.13
N LEU A 146 4.03 -7.64 8.23
CA LEU A 146 4.18 -7.99 6.81
C LEU A 146 5.29 -7.10 6.21
N PRO A 147 6.43 -7.66 5.75
CA PRO A 147 7.50 -6.83 5.25
C PRO A 147 7.03 -6.05 4.03
N VAL A 148 7.38 -4.76 3.96
CA VAL A 148 7.01 -3.88 2.85
C VAL A 148 8.18 -3.79 1.88
N THR A 149 7.87 -3.98 0.59
CA THR A 149 8.80 -3.87 -0.54
C THR A 149 8.88 -2.43 -1.05
N GLY A 150 7.80 -1.66 -0.90
CA GLY A 150 7.80 -0.24 -1.22
C GLY A 150 6.58 0.49 -0.66
N SER A 151 6.79 1.74 -0.25
CA SER A 151 5.73 2.65 0.23
C SER A 151 5.89 4.02 -0.42
N GLY A 152 4.78 4.72 -0.62
CA GLY A 152 4.79 6.09 -1.13
C GLY A 152 3.46 6.80 -0.91
N SER A 153 3.47 8.12 -0.98
CA SER A 153 2.28 8.94 -0.85
C SER A 153 2.23 10.04 -1.89
N ILE A 154 1.03 10.57 -2.11
CA ILE A 154 0.81 11.83 -2.81
C ILE A 154 -0.19 12.67 -2.02
N ASP A 155 0.18 13.93 -1.82
CA ASP A 155 -0.73 14.93 -1.26
C ASP A 155 -1.49 15.61 -2.39
N LEU A 156 -2.80 15.69 -2.23
CA LEU A 156 -3.70 16.29 -3.18
C LEU A 156 -4.41 17.43 -2.46
N GLU A 157 -4.25 18.64 -2.98
CA GLU A 157 -5.06 19.75 -2.51
C GLU A 157 -6.54 19.46 -2.82
N ALA A 158 -7.44 19.95 -1.96
CA ALA A 158 -8.87 20.04 -2.30
C ALA A 158 -8.96 20.62 -3.70
N LEU A 159 -9.87 20.17 -4.55
CA LEU A 159 -9.73 20.28 -6.02
C LEU A 159 -10.43 21.51 -6.65
N PRO A 160 -10.06 22.79 -6.47
CA PRO A 160 -10.57 23.85 -7.30
C PRO A 160 -10.00 23.70 -8.72
N GLY A 161 -10.86 23.79 -9.73
CA GLY A 161 -10.46 23.76 -11.14
C GLY A 161 -10.40 22.38 -11.80
N TRP A 162 -10.70 21.28 -11.11
CA TRP A 162 -10.90 19.99 -11.79
C TRP A 162 -12.30 19.95 -12.39
N LYS A 163 -12.40 19.72 -13.71
CA LYS A 163 -13.68 19.46 -14.38
C LYS A 163 -14.25 18.13 -13.89
N ALA A 164 -15.52 18.12 -13.48
CA ALA A 164 -16.22 16.91 -13.11
C ALA A 164 -16.16 15.87 -14.24
N GLY A 165 -16.02 14.60 -13.87
CA GLY A 165 -15.99 13.49 -14.80
C GLY A 165 -14.66 13.27 -15.55
N GLY A 166 -13.67 14.15 -15.44
CA GLY A 166 -12.36 13.99 -16.09
C GLY A 166 -11.39 13.11 -15.30
N TRP A 167 -10.80 12.10 -15.95
CA TRP A 167 -9.73 11.30 -15.35
C TRP A 167 -8.40 12.06 -15.32
N ARG A 168 -7.73 12.05 -14.17
CA ARG A 168 -6.34 12.51 -14.01
C ARG A 168 -5.48 11.39 -13.48
N ARG A 169 -4.29 11.22 -14.04
CA ARG A 169 -3.37 10.14 -13.68
C ARG A 169 -2.21 10.67 -12.86
N PHE A 170 -1.84 9.91 -11.84
CA PHE A 170 -0.75 10.23 -10.92
C PHE A 170 0.22 9.07 -10.84
N ARG A 171 1.48 9.40 -10.55
CA ARG A 171 2.56 8.46 -10.34
C ARG A 171 3.08 8.68 -8.93
N ILE A 172 2.98 7.66 -8.09
CA ILE A 172 3.47 7.66 -6.70
C ILE A 172 4.77 6.86 -6.69
N PRO A 173 5.94 7.51 -6.53
CA PRO A 173 7.20 6.80 -6.35
C PRO A 173 7.14 5.92 -5.12
N LEU A 174 7.61 4.68 -5.25
CA LEU A 174 7.73 3.76 -4.13
C LEU A 174 9.15 3.80 -3.61
N VAL A 175 9.31 3.97 -2.30
CA VAL A 175 10.60 3.92 -1.60
C VAL A 175 10.60 2.70 -0.69
N THR A 176 11.71 1.95 -0.68
CA THR A 176 11.85 0.82 0.24
C THR A 176 12.41 1.27 1.58
N ALA A 177 11.84 0.79 2.69
CA ALA A 177 12.30 1.15 4.04
C ALA A 177 13.52 0.32 4.50
N ARG A 178 13.91 -0.71 3.74
CA ARG A 178 14.96 -1.68 4.10
C ARG A 178 15.71 -2.18 2.88
N ASP A 179 16.87 -2.79 3.11
CA ASP A 179 17.60 -3.47 2.04
C ASP A 179 16.79 -4.66 1.51
N ILE A 180 16.51 -4.67 0.21
CA ILE A 180 15.93 -5.80 -0.50
C ILE A 180 17.08 -6.65 -1.02
N CYS A 181 17.15 -7.90 -0.57
CA CYS A 181 18.23 -8.80 -0.92
C CYS A 181 17.71 -10.05 -1.64
N ARG A 182 18.48 -10.50 -2.63
CA ARG A 182 18.34 -11.83 -3.23
C ARG A 182 19.31 -12.78 -2.53
N VAL A 183 18.77 -13.86 -1.98
CA VAL A 183 19.57 -14.94 -1.40
C VAL A 183 19.67 -16.06 -2.43
N GLN A 184 20.87 -16.33 -2.92
CA GLN A 184 21.13 -17.47 -3.79
C GLN A 184 21.92 -18.51 -3.02
N ARG A 185 21.43 -19.75 -3.01
CA ARG A 185 22.19 -20.89 -2.51
C ARG A 185 22.82 -21.60 -3.71
N ARG A 186 24.14 -21.70 -3.73
CA ARG A 186 24.88 -22.40 -4.78
C ARG A 186 25.74 -23.48 -4.15
N ARG A 187 25.66 -24.69 -4.68
CA ARG A 187 26.59 -25.76 -4.31
C ARG A 187 27.89 -25.56 -5.09
N SER A 188 29.00 -25.45 -4.39
CA SER A 188 30.33 -25.27 -4.99
C SER A 188 31.32 -26.14 -4.21
N GLY A 189 31.97 -27.09 -4.89
CA GLY A 189 32.92 -28.01 -4.24
C GLY A 189 32.31 -28.93 -3.18
N GLY A 190 31.03 -29.32 -3.31
CA GLY A 190 30.33 -30.16 -2.32
C GLY A 190 29.69 -29.39 -1.17
N GLU A 191 30.19 -28.19 -0.87
CA GLU A 191 29.67 -27.31 0.19
C GLU A 191 28.56 -26.38 -0.33
N MET A 192 27.53 -26.14 0.50
CA MET A 192 26.44 -25.23 0.16
C MET A 192 26.82 -23.80 0.57
N ARG A 193 27.13 -22.94 -0.40
CA ARG A 193 27.40 -21.53 -0.14
C ARG A 193 26.15 -20.69 -0.33
N THR A 194 25.86 -19.85 0.66
CA THR A 194 24.78 -18.86 0.57
C THR A 194 25.37 -17.51 0.22
N MET A 195 25.03 -17.00 -0.97
CA MET A 195 25.40 -15.66 -1.41
C MET A 195 24.21 -14.72 -1.23
N ARG A 196 24.43 -13.60 -0.54
CA ARG A 196 23.45 -12.53 -0.37
C ARG A 196 23.83 -11.36 -1.28
N GLN A 197 22.99 -11.07 -2.26
CA GLN A 197 23.14 -9.91 -3.14
C GLN A 197 22.11 -8.85 -2.73
N VAL A 198 22.55 -7.63 -2.47
CA VAL A 198 21.63 -6.49 -2.26
C VAL A 198 21.13 -6.04 -3.64
N LEU A 199 19.82 -6.05 -3.83
CA LEU A 199 19.17 -5.57 -5.06
C LEU A 199 18.81 -4.09 -4.97
N LEU A 200 18.33 -3.64 -3.80
CA LEU A 200 18.04 -2.25 -3.48
C LEU A 200 18.41 -1.96 -2.02
N ARG A 201 18.88 -0.75 -1.76
CA ARG A 201 19.16 -0.25 -0.40
C ARG A 201 17.93 0.43 0.20
N ALA A 202 17.87 0.46 1.53
CA ALA A 202 16.91 1.30 2.25
C ALA A 202 16.97 2.76 1.75
N GLY A 203 15.81 3.37 1.52
CA GLY A 203 15.67 4.72 0.99
C GLY A 203 15.73 4.81 -0.54
N GLU A 204 16.09 3.74 -1.26
CA GLU A 204 16.09 3.74 -2.71
C GLU A 204 14.67 3.61 -3.29
N GLN A 205 14.48 4.20 -4.47
CA GLN A 205 13.24 4.08 -5.21
C GLN A 205 13.08 2.67 -5.79
N ASN A 206 12.03 1.96 -5.35
CA ASN A 206 11.62 0.65 -5.82
C ASN A 206 10.40 0.72 -6.75
N GLY A 207 10.47 1.57 -7.77
CA GLY A 207 9.45 1.68 -8.81
C GLY A 207 8.37 2.72 -8.52
N VAL A 208 7.14 2.44 -8.97
CA VAL A 208 6.03 3.40 -9.02
C VAL A 208 4.67 2.71 -8.99
N VAL A 209 3.72 3.36 -8.32
CA VAL A 209 2.28 3.06 -8.45
C VAL A 209 1.63 4.12 -9.32
N LYS A 210 0.80 3.69 -10.26
CA LYS A 210 0.01 4.54 -11.14
C LYS A 210 -1.44 4.46 -10.66
N ILE A 211 -2.01 5.61 -10.33
CA ILE A 211 -3.43 5.73 -9.99
C ILE A 211 -4.10 6.71 -10.93
N ALA A 212 -5.41 6.56 -11.11
CA ALA A 212 -6.24 7.56 -11.77
C ALA A 212 -7.34 8.03 -10.82
N LEU A 213 -7.60 9.34 -10.83
CA LEU A 213 -8.64 9.98 -10.05
C LEU A 213 -9.67 10.61 -10.96
N ARG A 214 -10.95 10.49 -10.59
CA ARG A 214 -12.07 11.13 -11.26
C ARG A 214 -12.95 11.84 -10.23
N PRO A 215 -13.06 13.18 -10.27
CA PRO A 215 -13.98 13.90 -9.41
C PRO A 215 -15.39 13.85 -9.98
N TYR A 216 -16.35 13.84 -9.09
CA TYR A 216 -17.78 13.98 -9.34
C TYR A 216 -18.29 15.18 -8.52
N ASP A 217 -19.32 15.84 -9.04
CA ASP A 217 -20.01 16.91 -8.33
C ASP A 217 -20.86 16.37 -7.16
#